data_AF-A0A1Y3BSM7-F1
#
_entry.id   AF-A0A1Y3BSM7-F1
#
_cell.length_a   1.000
_cell.length_b   1.000
_cell.length_c   1.000
_cell.angle_alpha   90.00
_cell.angle_beta   90.00
_cell.angle_gamma   90.00
#
_symmetry.space_group_name_H-M   'P 1'
#
loop_
_entity.id
_entity.type
_entity.pdbx_description
1 polymer ?
#
loop_
_entity_poly.entity_id
_entity_poly.type
_entity_poly.pdbx_seq_one_letter_code
_entity_poly.pdbx_strand_id
1 'polypeptide(L)'
;MSKTKTFNNTNPKRCKANVRERNRMHCLNQALDQLRECIPLKHLQMSNQIVCNRKIQKLSKIETLRLARNYLILLTEMLQSQSSIDNLMMGQILAYGLGQQSLNSLSVQMNFSSARMLSQPSPEVQQIFAKFGCCSSKSDDDYVWMAMPDENFTHSSSSFNCI
;
A
#
# COMPACT_ATOMS: atom_id res chain seq x y z
N MET A 1 15.76 -50.43 23.97
CA MET A 1 14.68 -49.90 23.12
C MET A 1 15.15 -48.58 22.50
N SER A 2 15.62 -48.64 21.26
CA SER A 2 16.18 -47.49 20.54
C SER A 2 15.06 -46.63 19.97
N LYS A 3 15.01 -45.34 20.35
CA LYS A 3 14.09 -44.35 19.77
C LYS A 3 14.56 -44.03 18.35
N THR A 4 13.90 -44.58 17.35
CA THR A 4 14.15 -44.31 15.92
C THR A 4 13.78 -42.88 15.56
N LYS A 5 14.76 -42.15 15.03
CA LYS A 5 14.63 -40.82 14.42
C LYS A 5 13.47 -40.80 13.42
N THR A 6 12.53 -39.88 13.61
CA THR A 6 11.53 -39.49 12.62
C THR A 6 12.25 -38.95 11.38
N PHE A 7 12.40 -39.76 10.33
CA PHE A 7 12.79 -39.29 9.01
C PHE A 7 11.63 -38.42 8.50
N ASN A 8 11.74 -37.11 8.69
CA ASN A 8 10.85 -36.15 8.05
C ASN A 8 11.08 -36.26 6.53
N ASN A 9 10.29 -37.09 5.86
CA ASN A 9 10.22 -37.25 4.41
C ASN A 9 9.67 -35.95 3.80
N THR A 10 10.49 -34.91 3.78
CA THR A 10 10.17 -33.67 3.10
C THR A 10 10.43 -33.91 1.62
N ASN A 11 9.34 -34.18 0.88
CA ASN A 11 9.38 -34.37 -0.57
C ASN A 11 10.30 -33.31 -1.22
N PRO A 12 11.39 -33.71 -1.89
CA PRO A 12 12.41 -32.78 -2.38
C PRO A 12 11.87 -31.79 -3.41
N LYS A 13 10.80 -32.15 -4.14
CA LYS A 13 10.09 -31.24 -5.05
C LYS A 13 9.39 -30.12 -4.29
N ARG A 14 8.77 -30.45 -3.14
CA ARG A 14 8.11 -29.48 -2.24
C ARG A 14 9.13 -28.53 -1.61
N CYS A 15 10.28 -29.03 -1.16
CA CYS A 15 11.36 -28.19 -0.65
C CYS A 15 11.88 -27.19 -1.70
N LYS A 16 12.14 -27.66 -2.93
CA LYS A 16 12.55 -26.78 -4.04
C LYS A 16 11.47 -25.72 -4.37
N ALA A 17 10.19 -26.10 -4.36
CA ALA A 17 9.09 -25.16 -4.59
C ALA A 17 9.01 -24.08 -3.49
N ASN A 18 9.14 -24.46 -2.22
CA ASN A 18 9.12 -23.53 -1.10
C ASN A 18 10.27 -22.52 -1.15
N VAL A 19 11.47 -22.94 -1.57
CA VAL A 19 12.61 -22.03 -1.76
C VAL A 19 12.33 -21.02 -2.87
N ARG A 20 11.78 -21.47 -4.01
CA ARG A 20 11.40 -20.57 -5.11
C ARG A 20 10.38 -19.54 -4.66
N GLU A 21 9.34 -19.96 -3.94
CA GLU A 21 8.30 -19.03 -3.46
C GLU A 21 8.87 -18.04 -2.44
N ARG A 22 9.76 -18.48 -1.55
CA ARG A 22 10.46 -17.56 -0.65
C ARG A 22 11.25 -16.51 -1.42
N ASN A 23 12.00 -16.90 -2.45
CA ASN A 23 12.75 -15.96 -3.29
C ASN A 23 11.83 -14.99 -4.03
N ARG A 24 10.71 -15.48 -4.59
CA ARG A 24 9.68 -14.63 -5.20
C ARG A 24 9.15 -13.59 -4.22
N MET A 25 8.84 -14.00 -2.99
CA MET A 25 8.38 -13.11 -1.94
C MET A 25 9.46 -12.12 -1.48
N HIS A 26 10.74 -12.51 -1.46
CA HIS A 26 11.84 -11.58 -1.19
C HIS A 26 11.95 -10.49 -2.25
N CYS A 27 11.87 -10.83 -3.54
CA CYS A 27 11.86 -9.85 -4.63
C CYS A 27 10.66 -8.89 -4.52
N LEU A 28 9.46 -9.41 -4.21
CA LEU A 28 8.27 -8.59 -4.02
C LEU A 28 8.43 -7.61 -2.84
N ASN A 29 8.93 -8.09 -1.70
CA ASN A 29 9.15 -7.24 -0.53
C ASN A 29 10.23 -6.19 -0.79
N GLN A 30 11.27 -6.52 -1.57
CA GLN A 30 12.30 -5.57 -1.99
C GLN A 30 11.72 -4.47 -2.88
N ALA A 31 10.86 -4.80 -3.85
CA ALA A 31 10.17 -3.81 -4.68
C ALA A 31 9.25 -2.91 -3.83
N LEU A 32 8.56 -3.46 -2.82
CA LEU A 32 7.76 -2.66 -1.89
C LEU A 32 8.62 -1.72 -1.04
N ASP A 33 9.81 -2.17 -0.61
CA ASP A 33 10.76 -1.29 0.08
C ASP A 33 11.28 -0.19 -0.84
N GLN A 34 11.59 -0.47 -2.11
CA GLN A 34 11.93 0.55 -3.10
C GLN A 34 10.80 1.59 -3.28
N LEU A 35 9.54 1.14 -3.32
CA LEU A 35 8.39 2.04 -3.38
C LEU A 35 8.34 2.98 -2.15
N ARG A 36 8.68 2.50 -0.95
CA ARG A 36 8.73 3.36 0.26
C ARG A 36 9.77 4.47 0.17
N GLU A 37 10.85 4.27 -0.59
CA GLU A 37 11.90 5.27 -0.79
C GLU A 37 11.42 6.46 -1.63
N CYS A 38 10.52 6.22 -2.58
CA CYS A 38 10.01 7.26 -3.47
C CYS A 38 8.76 7.98 -2.93
N ILE A 39 8.16 7.49 -1.84
CA ILE A 39 6.94 8.06 -1.26
C ILE A 39 7.28 9.23 -0.31
N PRO A 40 6.47 10.33 -0.28
CA PRO A 40 6.84 11.57 0.39
C PRO A 40 7.15 11.50 1.89
N LEU A 41 6.67 10.49 2.62
CA LEU A 41 6.91 10.37 4.08
C LEU A 41 8.39 10.20 4.45
N LYS A 42 9.22 9.69 3.54
CA LYS A 42 10.67 9.62 3.77
C LYS A 42 11.36 10.92 3.35
N HIS A 43 10.89 11.54 2.26
CA HIS A 43 11.47 12.76 1.69
C HIS A 43 11.20 14.02 2.54
N LEU A 44 10.05 14.11 3.20
CA LEU A 44 9.72 15.21 4.13
C LEU A 44 10.66 15.30 5.36
N GLN A 45 11.50 14.28 5.57
CA GLN A 45 12.48 14.26 6.66
C GLN A 45 13.88 14.72 6.20
N MET A 46 14.17 14.74 4.90
CA MET A 46 15.46 15.20 4.38
C MET A 46 15.56 16.73 4.25
N SER A 47 14.43 17.45 4.21
CA SER A 47 14.42 18.91 4.15
C SER A 47 14.63 19.59 5.52
N ASN A 48 14.47 18.86 6.63
CA ASN A 48 14.64 19.36 7.98
C ASN A 48 15.88 18.70 8.62
N GLN A 49 17.04 19.13 8.15
CA GLN A 49 18.36 18.73 8.61
C GLN A 49 18.45 18.73 10.15
N ILE A 50 18.74 17.55 10.72
CA ILE A 50 18.99 17.28 12.15
C ILE A 50 17.73 17.23 13.04
N VAL A 51 16.88 16.21 12.87
CA VAL A 51 15.99 15.80 13.98
C VAL A 51 15.99 14.28 14.08
N CYS A 52 16.88 13.83 14.97
CA CYS A 52 16.97 12.55 15.67
C CYS A 52 16.78 11.23 14.91
N ASN A 53 17.61 10.28 15.32
CA ASN A 53 17.54 8.83 15.07
C ASN A 53 16.22 8.22 15.63
N ARG A 54 15.06 8.73 15.21
CA ARG A 54 13.78 8.05 15.38
C ARG A 54 13.73 7.01 14.28
N LYS A 55 13.86 5.73 14.66
CA LYS A 55 13.55 4.59 13.79
C LYS A 55 12.23 4.88 13.10
N ILE A 56 12.29 5.19 11.80
CA ILE A 56 11.10 5.43 10.99
C ILE A 56 10.28 4.14 11.08
N GLN A 57 9.10 4.25 11.68
CA GLN A 57 8.14 3.15 11.69
C GLN A 57 7.82 2.85 10.23
N LYS A 58 8.22 1.67 9.75
CA LYS A 58 7.89 1.24 8.39
C LYS A 58 6.37 1.19 8.27
N LEU A 59 5.82 1.92 7.30
CA LEU A 59 4.41 1.80 6.96
C LEU A 59 4.08 0.33 6.65
N SER A 60 2.87 -0.08 7.07
CA SER A 60 2.34 -1.39 6.68
C SER A 60 2.26 -1.51 5.15
N LYS A 61 2.15 -2.75 4.64
CA LYS A 61 2.06 -2.99 3.18
C LYS A 61 0.86 -2.23 2.57
N ILE A 62 -0.28 -2.27 3.25
CA ILE A 62 -1.50 -1.58 2.79
C ILE A 62 -1.36 -0.06 2.85
N GLU A 63 -0.78 0.49 3.91
CA GLU A 63 -0.58 1.95 4.01
C GLU A 63 0.42 2.45 2.97
N THR A 64 1.47 1.67 2.68
CA THR A 64 2.44 1.99 1.62
C THR A 64 1.73 2.09 0.27
N LEU A 65 0.87 1.13 -0.07
CA LEU A 65 0.12 1.13 -1.32
C LEU A 65 -0.94 2.25 -1.38
N ARG A 66 -1.66 2.50 -0.29
CA ARG A 66 -2.63 3.60 -0.20
C ARG A 66 -1.94 4.95 -0.41
N LEU A 67 -0.83 5.17 0.26
CA LEU A 67 -0.08 6.40 0.14
C LEU A 67 0.57 6.57 -1.24
N ALA A 68 1.07 5.50 -1.85
CA ALA A 68 1.55 5.54 -3.23
C ALA A 68 0.47 6.03 -4.20
N ARG A 69 -0.73 5.44 -4.09
CA ARG A 69 -1.90 5.84 -4.89
C ARG A 69 -2.26 7.31 -4.64
N ASN A 70 -2.34 7.72 -3.38
CA ASN A 70 -2.64 9.10 -3.02
C ASN A 70 -1.61 10.08 -3.58
N TYR A 71 -0.33 9.71 -3.57
CA TYR A 71 0.74 10.54 -4.11
C TYR A 71 0.64 10.69 -5.63
N LEU A 72 0.32 9.63 -6.36
CA LEU A 72 0.05 9.73 -7.80
C LEU A 72 -1.13 10.64 -8.11
N ILE A 73 -2.23 10.53 -7.33
CA ILE A 73 -3.39 11.40 -7.47
C ILE A 73 -2.99 12.86 -7.22
N LEU A 74 -2.26 13.13 -6.14
CA LEU A 74 -1.76 14.48 -5.84
C LEU A 74 -0.96 15.05 -7.02
N LEU A 75 0.04 14.32 -7.50
CA LEU A 75 0.88 14.77 -8.62
C LEU A 75 0.05 15.00 -9.88
N THR A 76 -0.92 14.13 -10.14
CA THR A 76 -1.83 14.27 -11.29
C THR A 76 -2.66 15.55 -11.18
N GLU A 77 -3.22 15.84 -10.01
CA GLU A 77 -4.00 17.05 -9.77
C GLU A 77 -3.12 18.31 -9.81
N MET A 78 -1.89 18.27 -9.30
CA MET A 78 -0.93 19.39 -9.41
C MET A 78 -0.57 19.72 -10.86
N LEU A 79 -0.54 18.71 -11.74
CA LEU A 79 -0.22 18.90 -13.16
C LEU A 79 -1.43 19.31 -14.00
N GLN A 80 -2.65 18.90 -13.61
CA GLN A 80 -3.88 19.15 -14.37
C GLN A 80 -4.64 20.41 -13.93
N SER A 81 -4.54 20.79 -12.66
CA SER A 81 -5.27 21.92 -12.10
C SER A 81 -4.56 23.24 -12.39
N GLN A 82 -5.33 24.28 -12.77
CA GLN A 82 -4.81 25.66 -12.82
C GLN A 82 -4.72 26.31 -11.43
N SER A 83 -5.37 25.71 -10.44
CA SER A 83 -5.38 26.14 -9.04
C SER A 83 -4.20 25.53 -8.28
N SER A 84 -3.54 26.34 -7.44
CA SER A 84 -2.51 25.83 -6.54
C SER A 84 -3.11 24.95 -5.44
N ILE A 85 -2.52 23.78 -5.21
CA ILE A 85 -2.91 22.92 -4.08
C ILE A 85 -2.29 23.50 -2.80
N ASP A 86 -3.14 23.92 -1.87
CA ASP A 86 -2.69 24.41 -0.57
C ASP A 86 -2.10 23.27 0.29
N ASN A 87 -1.23 23.63 1.24
CA ASN A 87 -0.59 22.65 2.14
C ASN A 87 -1.59 21.73 2.84
N LEU A 88 -2.71 22.28 3.32
CA LEU A 88 -3.76 21.49 3.99
C LEU A 88 -4.40 20.48 3.04
N MET A 89 -4.70 20.89 1.81
CA MET A 89 -5.30 20.03 0.79
C MET A 89 -4.34 18.93 0.37
N MET A 90 -3.06 19.26 0.15
CA MET A 90 -1.99 18.29 -0.08
C MET A 90 -1.92 17.27 1.06
N GLY A 91 -1.96 17.76 2.31
CA GLY A 91 -1.95 16.91 3.49
C GLY A 91 -3.15 15.96 3.55
N GLN A 92 -4.36 16.47 3.28
CA GLN A 92 -5.59 15.68 3.26
C GLN A 92 -5.59 14.62 2.14
N ILE A 93 -5.07 14.94 0.96
CA ILE A 93 -4.91 14.00 -0.15
C ILE A 93 -3.97 12.86 0.25
N LEU A 94 -2.77 13.18 0.77
CA LEU A 94 -1.80 12.17 1.21
C LEU A 94 -2.34 11.29 2.34
N ALA A 95 -3.05 11.90 3.28
CA ALA A 95 -3.63 11.27 4.46
C ALA A 95 -4.83 10.35 4.18
N TYR A 96 -5.42 10.42 2.99
CA TYR A 96 -6.69 9.78 2.69
C TYR A 96 -6.66 8.26 2.91
N GLY A 97 -7.51 7.78 3.83
CA GLY A 97 -7.63 6.36 4.15
C GLY A 97 -6.44 5.76 4.93
N LEU A 98 -5.54 6.58 5.48
CA LEU A 98 -4.48 6.12 6.37
C LEU A 98 -4.98 5.88 7.81
N GLY A 99 -4.29 5.02 8.55
CA GLY A 99 -4.55 4.78 9.96
C GLY A 99 -4.14 5.96 10.84
N GLN A 100 -4.68 6.05 12.06
CA GLN A 100 -4.44 7.17 12.99
C GLN A 100 -2.95 7.37 13.32
N GLN A 101 -2.17 6.29 13.45
CA GLN A 101 -0.72 6.40 13.72
C GLN A 101 0.03 7.06 12.56
N SER A 102 -0.34 6.71 11.33
CA SER A 102 0.22 7.28 10.11
C SER A 102 -0.21 8.73 9.92
N LEU A 103 -1.47 9.07 10.25
CA LEU A 103 -1.95 10.45 10.28
C LEU A 103 -1.16 11.32 11.27
N ASN A 104 -0.92 10.82 12.48
CA ASN A 104 -0.12 11.53 13.49
C ASN A 104 1.33 11.73 13.04
N SER A 105 1.91 10.73 12.37
CA SER A 105 3.27 10.84 11.84
C SER A 105 3.34 11.91 10.73
N LEU A 106 2.38 11.87 9.81
CA LEU A 106 2.27 12.80 8.70
C LEU A 106 1.96 14.23 9.16
N SER A 107 1.12 14.41 10.18
CA SER A 107 0.81 15.73 10.74
C SER A 107 2.05 16.39 11.33
N VAL A 108 2.90 15.63 12.03
CA VAL A 108 4.17 16.13 12.56
C VAL A 108 5.14 16.47 11.43
N GLN A 109 5.24 15.62 10.41
CA GLN A 109 6.18 15.86 9.29
C GLN A 109 5.84 17.10 8.46
N MET A 110 4.55 17.37 8.25
CA MET A 110 4.08 18.53 7.51
C MET A 110 3.76 19.74 8.41
N ASN A 111 4.14 19.71 9.69
CA ASN A 111 3.93 20.79 10.66
C ASN A 111 2.47 21.23 10.84
N PHE A 112 1.52 20.30 10.80
CA PHE A 112 0.12 20.57 11.15
C PHE A 112 -0.10 20.58 12.67
N SER A 113 -0.92 21.51 13.15
CA SER A 113 -1.28 21.62 14.57
C SER A 113 -2.03 20.38 15.11
N SER A 114 -2.75 19.65 14.25
CA SER A 114 -3.45 18.43 14.64
C SER A 114 -3.67 17.48 13.46
N ALA A 115 -3.49 16.18 13.68
CA ALA A 115 -3.83 15.13 12.72
C ALA A 115 -5.33 15.10 12.36
N ARG A 116 -6.20 15.71 13.18
CA ARG A 116 -7.63 15.83 12.89
C ARG A 116 -7.90 16.65 11.63
N MET A 117 -7.03 17.59 11.30
CA MET A 117 -7.12 18.37 10.07
C MET A 117 -6.95 17.50 8.81
N LEU A 118 -6.24 16.37 8.96
CA LEU A 118 -5.98 15.42 7.89
C LEU A 118 -7.00 14.27 7.85
N SER A 119 -7.68 13.99 8.99
CA SER A 119 -8.63 12.89 9.09
C SER A 119 -9.99 13.18 8.44
N GLN A 120 -10.30 14.45 8.19
CA GLN A 120 -11.53 14.89 7.52
C GLN A 120 -11.16 15.55 6.18
N PRO A 121 -11.21 14.80 5.06
CA PRO A 121 -10.94 15.38 3.74
C PRO A 121 -12.03 16.38 3.36
N SER A 122 -11.62 17.54 2.83
CA SER A 122 -12.55 18.55 2.31
C SER A 122 -13.42 17.99 1.17
N PRO A 123 -14.57 18.61 0.84
CA PRO A 123 -15.40 18.20 -0.29
C PRO A 123 -14.62 18.13 -1.61
N GLU A 124 -13.67 19.03 -1.80
CA GLU A 124 -12.81 19.07 -2.98
C GLU A 124 -11.87 17.85 -3.05
N VAL A 125 -11.26 17.48 -1.92
CA VAL A 125 -10.44 16.25 -1.84
C VAL A 125 -11.30 15.01 -2.08
N GLN A 126 -12.53 14.97 -1.56
CA GLN A 126 -13.45 13.87 -1.83
C GLN A 126 -13.81 13.77 -3.32
N GLN A 127 -14.02 14.90 -3.99
CA GLN A 127 -14.33 14.96 -5.42
C GLN A 127 -13.13 14.50 -6.28
N ILE A 128 -11.91 14.91 -5.92
CA ILE A 128 -10.69 14.41 -6.55
C ILE A 128 -10.66 12.89 -6.47
N PHE A 129 -10.85 12.32 -5.29
CA PHE A 129 -10.80 10.87 -5.11
C PHE A 129 -11.95 10.16 -5.85
N ALA A 130 -13.14 10.76 -5.92
CA ALA A 130 -14.25 10.25 -6.71
C ALA A 130 -13.94 10.20 -8.22
N LYS A 131 -13.25 11.20 -8.77
CA LYS A 131 -12.79 11.23 -10.19
C LYS A 131 -11.92 10.02 -10.54
N PHE A 132 -11.12 9.52 -9.59
CA PHE A 132 -10.29 8.33 -9.75
C PHE A 132 -10.98 7.03 -9.33
N GLY A 133 -12.30 7.04 -9.09
CA GLY A 133 -13.06 5.85 -8.67
C GLY A 133 -12.74 5.37 -7.26
N CYS A 134 -12.29 6.28 -6.39
CA CYS A 134 -11.77 5.96 -5.07
C CYS A 134 -12.61 6.61 -3.96
N CYS A 135 -13.91 6.32 -3.92
CA CYS A 135 -14.78 6.84 -2.88
C CYS A 135 -14.43 6.21 -1.52
N SER A 136 -14.29 7.04 -0.47
CA SER A 136 -14.30 6.58 0.94
C SER A 136 -15.73 6.23 1.33
N SER A 137 -16.27 5.20 0.71
CA SER A 137 -17.37 4.48 1.31
C SER A 137 -16.73 3.44 2.20
N LYS A 138 -16.79 3.62 3.52
CA LYS A 138 -16.63 2.49 4.44
C LYS A 138 -17.89 1.62 4.33
N SER A 139 -18.11 1.05 3.15
CA SER A 139 -19.13 0.03 2.95
C SER A 139 -18.38 -1.30 2.94
N ASP A 140 -18.74 -2.18 3.86
CA ASP A 140 -18.29 -3.57 3.87
C ASP A 140 -18.61 -4.32 2.55
N ASP A 141 -19.40 -3.68 1.66
CA ASP A 141 -19.78 -4.13 0.32
C ASP A 141 -18.66 -4.04 -0.75
N ASP A 142 -17.54 -3.36 -0.49
CA ASP A 142 -16.44 -3.26 -1.48
C ASP A 142 -15.62 -4.57 -1.63
N TYR A 143 -15.96 -5.62 -0.88
CA TYR A 143 -15.44 -6.99 -1.08
C TYR A 143 -16.35 -7.87 -1.96
N VAL A 144 -17.46 -7.35 -2.49
CA VAL A 144 -18.36 -8.13 -3.38
C VAL A 144 -17.64 -8.64 -4.63
N TRP A 145 -16.62 -7.94 -5.14
CA TRP A 145 -15.79 -8.44 -6.25
C TRP A 145 -14.88 -9.63 -5.86
N MET A 146 -14.63 -9.87 -4.58
CA MET A 146 -13.93 -11.09 -4.12
C MET A 146 -14.87 -12.30 -4.01
N ALA A 147 -16.19 -12.10 -4.00
CA ALA A 147 -17.16 -13.16 -4.10
C ALA A 147 -17.46 -13.45 -5.58
N MET A 148 -16.51 -14.09 -6.26
CA MET A 148 -16.84 -14.80 -7.51
C MET A 148 -17.75 -15.97 -7.12
N PRO A 149 -19.00 -16.07 -7.63
CA PRO A 149 -19.71 -17.34 -7.58
C PRO A 149 -18.96 -18.36 -8.46
N ASP A 150 -18.71 -19.56 -7.94
CA ASP A 150 -18.07 -20.71 -8.59
C ASP A 150 -18.92 -21.30 -9.75
N GLU A 151 -19.58 -20.47 -10.54
CA GLU A 151 -20.46 -20.89 -11.62
C GLU A 151 -19.85 -20.43 -12.94
N ASN A 152 -18.75 -21.09 -13.35
CA ASN A 152 -18.38 -21.40 -14.75
C ASN A 152 -16.92 -21.88 -14.90
N PHE A 153 -16.46 -22.80 -14.04
CA PHE A 153 -15.33 -23.67 -14.43
C PHE A 153 -15.87 -24.85 -15.24
N THR A 154 -16.40 -24.58 -16.44
CA THR A 154 -16.64 -25.64 -17.42
C THR A 154 -15.29 -26.06 -18.00
N HIS A 155 -14.96 -27.33 -17.77
CA HIS A 155 -13.86 -28.02 -18.43
C HIS A 155 -13.92 -27.79 -19.94
N SER A 156 -12.94 -27.09 -20.49
CA SER A 156 -12.55 -27.28 -21.88
C SER A 156 -11.06 -27.56 -21.93
N SER A 157 -10.74 -28.85 -21.94
CA SER A 157 -9.41 -29.32 -22.31
C SER A 157 -9.14 -28.88 -23.74
N SER A 158 -8.21 -27.96 -23.93
CA SER A 158 -7.52 -27.79 -25.21
C SER A 158 -6.03 -27.65 -24.94
N SER A 159 -5.32 -28.70 -25.32
CA SER A 159 -3.87 -28.84 -25.30
C SER A 159 -3.21 -27.67 -26.03
N PHE A 160 -2.42 -26.88 -25.32
CA PHE A 160 -1.40 -26.03 -25.94
C PHE A 160 -0.05 -26.74 -25.82
N ASN A 161 0.38 -27.32 -26.94
CA ASN A 161 1.77 -27.68 -27.18
C ASN A 161 2.60 -26.39 -27.25
N CYS A 162 3.57 -26.23 -26.36
CA CYS A 162 4.71 -25.35 -26.61
C CYS A 162 5.80 -26.15 -27.33
N ILE A 163 6.16 -25.66 -28.51
CA ILE A 163 7.45 -25.92 -29.18
C ILE A 163 8.55 -25.24 -28.36
#